data_AF-A0A813HJ79-F1
#
_entry.id   AF-A0A813HJ79-F1
#
_cell.length_a   1.000
_cell.length_b   1.000
_cell.length_c   1.000
_cell.angle_alpha   90.00
_cell.angle_beta   90.00
_cell.angle_gamma   90.00
#
_symmetry.space_group_name_H-M   'P 1'
#
loop_
_entity.id
_entity.type
_entity.pdbx_description
1 polymer ?
#
loop_
_entity_poly.entity_id
_entity_poly.type
_entity_poly.pdbx_seq_one_letter_code
_entity_poly.pdbx_strand_id
1 'polypeptide(L)'
;FFVDAPFKKPKPDPSTPSEPIEQAPVKELPFDAETIERNRNRRIPYLEAREAVELEQKEMKVVKEKIGEEVREACRPEIDEYIDCCVGRIFTILSCKPQALVMRRCMALVETPEFVAQKTAQYISEREASGESVLNNAAKGTTRERRSQYNRAILPTVEDPNEFLIRKPNRRAPKPCPDPTADIE
;
A
#
# COMPACT_ATOMS: atom_id res chain seq x y z
N PHE A 1 -5.89 -56.59 18.21
CA PHE A 1 -4.47 -56.28 18.48
C PHE A 1 -4.37 -54.80 18.82
N PHE A 2 -4.23 -54.53 20.13
CA PHE A 2 -3.80 -53.27 20.73
C PHE A 2 -2.33 -52.99 20.36
N VAL A 3 -1.94 -51.74 20.09
CA VAL A 3 -0.72 -51.07 20.63
C VAL A 3 -0.92 -49.54 20.54
N ASP A 4 -0.55 -48.86 21.62
CA ASP A 4 -0.80 -47.49 22.03
C ASP A 4 -0.13 -46.36 21.25
N ALA A 5 -0.76 -45.19 21.34
CA ALA A 5 -0.14 -43.88 21.14
C ALA A 5 0.53 -43.41 22.45
N PRO A 6 1.79 -42.89 22.42
CA PRO A 6 2.28 -42.08 23.51
C PRO A 6 2.26 -40.61 23.11
N PHE A 7 1.75 -39.76 24.01
CA PHE A 7 2.17 -38.39 24.33
C PHE A 7 0.95 -37.57 24.76
N LYS A 8 0.51 -37.83 26.00
CA LYS A 8 -0.25 -36.86 26.79
C LYS A 8 0.68 -35.66 27.07
N LYS A 9 0.40 -34.51 26.47
CA LYS A 9 0.93 -33.24 27.00
C LYS A 9 0.09 -32.87 28.22
N PRO A 10 0.70 -32.61 29.40
CA PRO A 10 -0.05 -32.18 30.58
C PRO A 10 -0.65 -30.79 30.34
N LYS A 11 -1.89 -30.60 30.79
CA LYS A 11 -2.48 -29.27 30.98
C LYS A 11 -1.66 -28.55 32.08
N PRO A 12 -1.24 -27.29 31.89
CA PRO A 12 -0.74 -26.51 33.01
C PRO A 12 -1.91 -26.04 33.89
N ASP A 13 -1.77 -26.27 35.19
CA ASP A 13 -2.67 -25.77 36.23
C ASP A 13 -2.57 -24.24 36.38
N PRO A 14 -3.67 -23.56 36.80
CA PRO A 14 -3.75 -22.12 36.91
C PRO A 14 -3.21 -21.63 38.26
N SER A 15 -1.90 -21.68 38.46
CA SER A 15 -1.28 -20.99 39.60
C SER A 15 0.25 -20.96 39.44
N THR A 16 0.75 -19.98 38.70
CA THR A 16 2.14 -19.55 38.83
C THR A 16 2.14 -18.03 38.65
N PRO A 17 2.61 -17.25 39.64
CA PRO A 17 2.73 -15.81 39.49
C PRO A 17 3.78 -15.54 38.41
N SER A 18 3.34 -14.97 37.30
CA SER A 18 4.19 -14.49 36.23
C SER A 18 5.16 -13.45 36.77
N GLU A 19 6.45 -13.74 36.64
CA GLU A 19 7.53 -12.78 36.84
C GLU A 19 7.24 -11.48 36.05
N PRO A 20 7.62 -10.30 36.57
CA PRO A 20 7.41 -9.05 35.86
C PRO A 20 8.18 -9.10 34.54
N ILE A 21 7.46 -9.00 33.43
CA ILE A 21 8.06 -8.81 32.11
C ILE A 21 8.83 -7.50 32.18
N GLU A 22 10.15 -7.61 32.17
CA GLU A 22 11.09 -6.50 32.13
C GLU A 22 10.77 -5.67 30.88
N GLN A 23 10.16 -4.50 31.11
CA GLN A 23 9.79 -3.56 30.06
C GLN A 23 11.06 -3.21 29.29
N ALA A 24 11.10 -3.58 28.01
CA ALA A 24 12.16 -3.17 27.10
C ALA A 24 12.38 -1.66 27.25
N PRO A 25 13.63 -1.17 27.35
CA PRO A 25 13.91 0.22 27.65
C PRO A 25 13.18 1.08 26.63
N VAL A 26 12.25 1.90 27.13
CA VAL A 26 11.53 2.92 26.38
C VAL A 26 12.61 3.79 25.75
N LYS A 27 12.90 3.56 24.47
CA LYS A 27 13.76 4.45 23.68
C LYS A 27 13.12 5.82 23.84
N GLU A 28 13.82 6.72 24.53
CA GLU A 28 13.38 8.09 24.79
C GLU A 28 12.89 8.66 23.46
N LEU A 29 11.56 8.76 23.33
CA LEU A 29 10.97 9.39 22.16
C LEU A 29 11.46 10.83 22.20
N PRO A 30 11.92 11.40 21.07
CA PRO A 30 12.51 12.74 21.04
C PRO A 30 11.51 13.88 21.34
N PHE A 31 10.30 13.55 21.80
CA PHE A 31 9.19 14.47 22.02
C PHE A 31 8.41 14.12 23.29
N ASP A 32 8.10 15.14 24.10
CA ASP A 32 7.26 15.00 25.30
C ASP A 32 5.82 14.63 24.94
N ALA A 33 5.15 13.84 25.79
CA ALA A 33 3.78 13.37 25.56
C ALA A 33 2.77 14.49 25.27
N GLU A 34 2.88 15.63 25.98
CA GLU A 34 2.02 16.80 25.78
C GLU A 34 2.20 17.43 24.39
N THR A 35 3.42 17.41 23.85
CA THR A 35 3.70 17.92 22.50
C THR A 35 3.14 17.00 21.42
N ILE A 36 3.12 15.69 21.67
CA ILE A 36 2.53 14.69 20.77
C ILE A 36 1.01 14.88 20.67
N GLU A 37 0.33 15.07 21.81
CA GLU A 37 -1.12 15.30 21.83
C GLU A 37 -1.52 16.65 21.20
N ARG A 38 -0.76 17.71 21.45
CA ARG A 38 -0.99 19.01 20.82
C ARG A 38 -0.83 18.94 19.30
N ASN A 39 0.19 18.24 18.83
CA ASN A 39 0.40 18.00 17.40
C ASN A 39 -0.70 17.11 16.81
N ARG A 40 -1.17 16.09 17.55
CA ARG A 40 -2.28 15.21 17.15
C ARG A 40 -3.56 15.99 16.91
N ASN A 41 -3.95 16.87 17.82
CA ASN A 41 -5.18 17.67 17.70
C ASN A 41 -5.11 18.71 16.59
N ARG A 42 -3.90 19.04 16.10
CA ARG A 42 -3.68 19.92 14.96
C ARG A 42 -3.67 19.20 13.60
N ARG A 43 -3.58 17.87 13.58
CA ARG A 43 -3.55 17.09 12.34
C ARG A 43 -4.96 16.97 11.78
N ILE A 44 -5.09 17.26 10.49
CA ILE A 44 -6.32 17.05 9.74
C ILE A 44 -6.09 15.78 8.91
N PRO A 45 -6.71 14.63 9.27
CA PRO A 45 -6.42 13.35 8.63
C PRO A 45 -6.58 13.37 7.10
N TYR A 46 -7.53 14.18 6.60
CA TYR A 46 -7.73 14.36 5.17
C TYR A 46 -6.53 15.02 4.47
N LEU A 47 -5.91 16.04 5.07
CA LEU A 47 -4.77 16.73 4.47
C LEU A 47 -3.53 15.85 4.46
N GLU A 48 -3.30 15.06 5.51
CA GLU A 48 -2.19 14.09 5.55
C GLU A 48 -2.37 12.99 4.49
N ALA A 49 -3.59 12.48 4.32
CA ALA A 49 -3.90 11.50 3.28
C ALA A 49 -3.68 12.10 1.88
N ARG A 50 -4.10 13.35 1.66
CA ARG A 50 -3.93 14.04 0.39
C ARG A 50 -2.45 14.31 0.08
N GLU A 51 -1.68 14.74 1.06
CA GLU A 51 -0.23 14.91 0.92
C GLU A 51 0.45 13.58 0.59
N ALA A 52 0.07 12.49 1.25
CA ALA A 52 0.60 11.16 0.96
C ALA A 52 0.34 10.75 -0.50
N VAL A 53 -0.88 10.92 -0.99
CA VAL A 53 -1.26 10.62 -2.38
C VAL A 53 -0.50 11.51 -3.37
N GLU A 54 -0.37 12.81 -3.09
CA GLU A 54 0.37 13.73 -3.96
C GLU A 54 1.85 13.33 -4.07
N LEU A 55 2.47 12.84 -2.99
CA LEU A 55 3.85 12.37 -2.99
C LEU A 55 4.00 11.04 -3.75
N GLU A 56 3.07 10.11 -3.58
CA GLU A 56 3.03 8.87 -4.37
C GLU A 56 2.87 9.16 -5.86
N GLN A 57 1.99 10.10 -6.23
CA GLN A 57 1.80 10.51 -7.62
C GLN A 57 3.06 11.15 -8.21
N LYS A 58 3.79 11.97 -7.44
CA LYS A 58 5.07 12.54 -7.87
C LYS A 58 6.10 11.45 -8.14
N GLU A 59 6.22 10.47 -7.26
CA GLU A 59 7.15 9.35 -7.46
C GLU A 59 6.76 8.53 -8.70
N MET A 60 5.48 8.18 -8.83
CA MET A 60 4.97 7.44 -9.97
C MET A 60 5.11 8.21 -11.29
N LYS A 61 5.03 9.54 -11.27
CA LYS A 61 5.22 10.36 -12.47
C LYS A 61 6.66 10.23 -12.99
N VAL A 62 7.66 10.34 -12.11
CA VAL A 62 9.07 10.21 -12.51
C VAL A 62 9.37 8.81 -13.03
N VAL A 63 8.80 7.77 -12.40
CA VAL A 63 8.96 6.39 -12.88
C VAL A 63 8.30 6.19 -14.25
N LYS A 64 7.10 6.75 -14.47
CA LYS A 64 6.41 6.69 -15.76
C LYS A 64 7.18 7.42 -16.87
N GLU A 65 7.84 8.52 -16.56
CA GLU A 65 8.68 9.24 -17.53
C GLU A 65 9.83 8.34 -18.01
N LYS A 66 10.54 7.64 -17.11
CA LYS A 66 11.59 6.67 -17.48
C LYS A 66 11.07 5.50 -18.31
N ILE A 67 9.93 4.92 -17.92
CA ILE A 67 9.30 3.83 -18.69
C ILE A 67 8.90 4.35 -20.08
N GLY A 68 8.38 5.57 -20.16
CA GLY A 68 8.01 6.19 -21.43
C GLY A 68 9.22 6.43 -22.35
N GLU A 69 10.39 6.74 -21.80
CA GLU A 69 11.64 6.83 -22.55
C GLU A 69 12.04 5.46 -23.11
N GLU A 70 12.02 4.39 -22.32
CA GLU A 70 12.31 3.03 -22.80
C GLU A 70 11.35 2.60 -23.94
N VAL A 71 10.05 2.83 -23.75
CA VAL A 71 9.03 2.49 -24.76
C VAL A 71 9.22 3.33 -26.03
N ARG A 72 9.59 4.61 -25.87
CA ARG A 72 9.88 5.48 -27.02
C ARG A 72 11.13 5.04 -27.76
N GLU A 73 12.17 4.59 -27.08
CA GLU A 73 13.37 4.07 -27.74
C GLU A 73 13.06 2.79 -28.52
N ALA A 74 12.21 1.91 -27.98
CA ALA A 74 11.80 0.68 -28.67
C ALA A 74 10.96 0.94 -29.93
N CYS A 75 10.06 1.92 -29.89
CA CYS A 75 9.15 2.26 -31.00
C CYS A 75 9.51 3.58 -31.71
N ARG A 76 10.79 3.96 -31.66
CA ARG A 76 11.28 5.24 -32.20
C ARG A 76 10.92 5.47 -33.68
N PRO A 77 11.13 4.52 -34.60
CA PRO A 77 10.86 4.78 -36.01
C PRO A 77 9.37 5.01 -36.29
N GLU A 78 8.47 4.25 -35.66
CA GLU A 78 7.03 4.42 -35.84
C GLU A 78 6.51 5.73 -35.22
N ILE A 79 7.11 6.16 -34.11
CA ILE A 79 6.80 7.44 -33.46
C ILE A 79 7.26 8.60 -34.33
N ASP A 80 8.48 8.55 -34.85
CA ASP A 80 9.04 9.64 -35.66
C ASP A 80 8.24 9.82 -36.95
N GLU A 81 7.85 8.75 -37.65
CA GLU A 81 6.97 8.82 -38.83
C GLU A 81 5.60 9.47 -38.53
N TYR A 82 5.04 9.18 -37.35
CA TYR A 82 3.79 9.80 -36.91
C TYR A 82 3.98 11.29 -36.59
N ILE A 83 5.06 11.64 -35.89
CA ILE A 83 5.40 13.04 -35.56
C ILE A 83 5.65 13.85 -36.83
N ASP A 84 6.41 13.33 -37.78
CA ASP A 84 6.69 13.98 -39.06
C ASP A 84 5.41 14.27 -39.85
N CYS A 85 4.43 13.37 -39.80
CA CYS A 85 3.11 13.62 -40.38
C CYS A 85 2.35 14.74 -39.65
N CYS A 86 2.49 14.81 -38.32
CA CYS A 86 1.82 15.78 -37.47
C CYS A 86 2.43 17.18 -37.51
N VAL A 87 3.73 17.32 -37.76
CA VAL A 87 4.40 18.62 -37.85
C VAL A 87 4.04 19.30 -39.17
N GLY A 88 3.34 20.44 -39.10
CA GLY A 88 3.07 21.30 -40.26
C GLY A 88 1.68 21.21 -40.90
N ARG A 89 0.71 20.49 -40.31
CA ARG A 89 -0.69 20.47 -40.78
C ARG A 89 -1.64 21.08 -39.75
N ILE A 90 -2.74 21.68 -40.22
CA ILE A 90 -3.79 22.23 -39.35
C ILE A 90 -4.81 21.13 -38.95
N PHE A 91 -5.00 20.11 -39.81
CA PHE A 91 -5.88 18.95 -39.57
C PHE A 91 -5.07 17.63 -39.44
N THR A 92 -4.17 17.59 -38.48
CA THR A 92 -3.22 16.48 -38.27
C THR A 92 -3.90 15.15 -37.91
N ILE A 93 -4.96 15.19 -37.10
CA ILE A 93 -5.54 14.01 -36.46
C ILE A 93 -6.12 13.00 -37.48
N LEU A 94 -6.79 13.48 -38.53
CA LEU A 94 -7.42 12.59 -39.52
C LEU A 94 -6.44 12.15 -40.60
N SER A 95 -5.53 13.04 -41.03
CA SER A 95 -4.57 12.74 -42.10
C SER A 95 -3.44 11.81 -41.66
N CYS A 96 -3.07 11.83 -40.37
CA CYS A 96 -1.99 11.02 -39.80
C CYS A 96 -2.49 9.77 -39.05
N LYS A 97 -3.76 9.42 -39.25
CA LYS A 97 -4.38 8.23 -38.68
C LYS A 97 -3.65 6.91 -39.04
N PRO A 98 -3.18 6.67 -40.27
CA PRO A 98 -2.52 5.40 -40.57
C PRO A 98 -1.19 5.24 -39.81
N GLN A 99 -0.39 6.30 -39.71
CA GLN A 99 0.86 6.32 -38.94
C GLN A 99 0.58 6.13 -37.43
N ALA A 100 -0.49 6.75 -36.92
CA ALA A 100 -0.91 6.58 -35.53
C ALA A 100 -1.26 5.11 -35.19
N LEU A 101 -1.83 4.36 -36.14
CA LEU A 101 -2.13 2.94 -35.94
C LEU A 101 -0.87 2.08 -35.91
N VAL A 102 0.13 2.40 -36.74
CA VAL A 102 1.42 1.69 -36.75
C VAL A 102 2.14 1.93 -35.43
N MET A 103 2.24 3.18 -34.97
CA MET A 103 2.80 3.53 -33.67
C MET A 103 2.10 2.79 -32.52
N ARG A 104 0.76 2.78 -32.50
CA ARG A 104 -0.02 2.07 -31.45
C ARG A 104 0.21 0.57 -31.45
N ARG A 105 0.41 -0.05 -32.61
CA ARG A 105 0.73 -1.49 -32.69
C ARG A 105 2.08 -1.77 -32.07
N CYS A 106 3.10 -0.96 -32.36
CA CYS A 106 4.40 -1.12 -31.71
C CYS A 106 4.28 -0.94 -30.19
N MET A 107 3.65 0.15 -29.73
CA MET A 107 3.45 0.39 -28.29
C MET A 107 2.71 -0.75 -27.61
N ALA A 108 1.67 -1.31 -28.23
CA ALA A 108 0.91 -2.43 -27.66
C ALA A 108 1.72 -3.74 -27.52
N LEU A 109 2.77 -3.93 -28.34
CA LEU A 109 3.67 -5.08 -28.22
C LEU A 109 4.65 -4.92 -27.06
N VAL A 110 5.08 -3.69 -26.79
CA VAL A 110 6.08 -3.37 -25.76
C VAL A 110 5.44 -3.12 -24.41
N GLU A 111 4.37 -2.32 -24.37
CA GLU A 111 3.65 -1.89 -23.17
C GLU A 111 2.65 -2.97 -22.69
N THR A 112 3.17 -4.16 -22.40
CA THR A 112 2.37 -5.19 -21.73
C THR A 112 2.16 -4.78 -20.25
N PRO A 113 1.00 -5.10 -19.64
CA PRO A 113 0.75 -4.73 -18.24
C PRO A 113 1.76 -5.37 -17.28
N GLU A 114 2.27 -6.55 -17.61
CA GLU A 114 3.33 -7.23 -16.86
C GLU A 114 4.67 -6.49 -16.96
N PHE A 115 5.05 -6.06 -18.16
CA PHE A 115 6.26 -5.27 -18.39
C PHE A 115 6.23 -3.98 -17.57
N VAL A 116 5.12 -3.24 -17.63
CA VAL A 116 4.98 -1.98 -16.88
C VAL A 116 5.07 -2.25 -15.38
N ALA A 117 4.40 -3.28 -14.85
CA ALA A 117 4.45 -3.60 -13.42
C ALA A 117 5.87 -3.96 -12.95
N GLN A 118 6.57 -4.81 -13.70
CA GLN A 118 7.95 -5.22 -13.39
C GLN A 118 8.92 -4.03 -13.42
N LYS A 119 8.86 -3.23 -14.48
CA LYS A 119 9.71 -2.04 -14.63
C LYS A 119 9.42 -0.99 -13.56
N THR A 120 8.15 -0.80 -13.22
CA THR A 120 7.77 0.12 -12.15
C THR A 120 8.38 -0.31 -10.83
N ALA A 121 8.30 -1.61 -10.47
CA ALA A 121 8.89 -2.13 -9.24
C ALA A 121 10.43 -2.00 -9.23
N GLN A 122 11.07 -2.31 -10.37
CA GLN A 122 12.51 -2.15 -10.53
C GLN A 122 12.94 -0.69 -10.33
N TYR A 123 12.31 0.25 -11.03
CA TYR A 123 12.67 1.66 -10.93
C TYR A 123 12.40 2.28 -9.57
N ILE A 124 11.34 1.86 -8.88
CA ILE A 124 11.11 2.25 -7.49
C ILE A 124 12.27 1.75 -6.61
N SER A 125 12.65 0.48 -6.72
CA SER A 125 13.74 -0.09 -5.91
C SER A 125 15.09 0.57 -6.18
N GLU A 126 15.40 0.91 -7.43
CA GLU A 126 16.63 1.62 -7.81
C GLU A 126 16.65 3.04 -7.25
N ARG A 127 15.50 3.74 -7.27
CA ARG A 127 15.37 5.10 -6.72
C ARG A 127 15.40 5.14 -5.19
N GLU A 128 14.92 4.08 -4.55
CA GLU A 128 15.09 3.89 -3.12
C GLU A 128 16.56 3.64 -2.77
N ALA A 129 17.25 2.79 -3.54
CA ALA A 129 18.68 2.52 -3.35
C ALA A 129 19.56 3.75 -3.60
N SER A 130 19.23 4.58 -4.59
CA SER A 130 19.96 5.83 -4.87
C SER A 130 19.62 6.98 -3.90
N GLY A 131 18.58 6.83 -3.08
CA GLY A 131 18.10 7.88 -2.20
C GLY A 131 17.45 9.05 -2.94
N GLU A 132 17.06 8.87 -4.21
CA GLU A 132 16.31 9.87 -4.98
C GLU A 132 14.80 9.80 -4.76
N SER A 133 14.31 8.69 -4.16
CA SER A 133 12.89 8.51 -3.90
C SER A 133 12.33 9.65 -3.03
N VAL A 134 11.15 10.14 -3.39
CA VAL A 134 10.42 11.18 -2.63
C VAL A 134 9.79 10.59 -1.37
N LEU A 135 9.49 9.29 -1.40
CA LEU A 135 8.81 8.57 -0.32
C LEU A 135 9.76 8.07 0.77
N ASN A 136 10.94 7.58 0.38
CA ASN A 136 11.91 6.93 1.27
C ASN A 136 13.28 7.59 1.13
N ASN A 137 13.37 8.84 1.58
CA ASN A 137 14.61 9.60 1.56
C ASN A 137 15.16 9.74 2.99
N ALA A 138 16.16 8.91 3.31
CA ALA A 138 16.85 8.99 4.60
C ALA A 138 17.58 10.33 4.77
N ALA A 139 18.20 10.86 3.70
CA ALA A 139 18.98 12.10 3.74
C ALA A 139 18.10 13.34 3.97
N LYS A 140 16.88 13.38 3.41
CA LYS A 140 15.90 14.46 3.65
C LYS A 140 15.05 14.24 4.90
N GLY A 141 15.27 13.14 5.63
CA GLY A 141 14.50 12.79 6.82
C GLY A 141 13.03 12.48 6.57
N THR A 142 12.66 12.22 5.31
CA THR A 142 11.31 11.85 4.86
C THR A 142 11.30 10.35 4.54
N THR A 143 11.27 9.51 5.57
CA THR A 143 11.12 8.06 5.40
C THR A 143 9.70 7.63 5.75
N ARG A 144 9.21 6.58 5.07
CA ARG A 144 7.92 5.95 5.39
C ARG A 144 7.84 5.53 6.86
N GLU A 145 8.97 5.09 7.41
CA GLU A 145 9.09 4.74 8.84
C GLU A 145 8.92 5.94 9.75
N ARG A 146 9.49 7.11 9.43
CA ARG A 146 9.31 8.31 10.24
C ARG A 146 7.88 8.84 10.18
N ARG A 147 7.18 8.66 9.06
CA ARG A 147 5.74 8.92 8.96
C ARG A 147 4.92 7.93 9.80
N SER A 148 5.31 6.65 9.81
CA SER A 148 4.63 5.62 10.59
C SER A 148 4.99 5.62 12.08
N GLN A 149 6.07 6.29 12.50
CA GLN A 149 6.44 6.46 13.91
C GLN A 149 5.33 7.17 14.70
N TYR A 150 4.71 8.19 14.10
CA TYR A 150 3.55 8.84 14.72
C TYR A 150 2.36 7.88 14.84
N ASN A 151 2.19 6.93 13.91
CA ASN A 151 1.16 5.90 13.99
C ASN A 151 1.48 4.76 14.97
N ARG A 152 2.77 4.44 15.18
CA ARG A 152 3.20 3.47 16.20
C ARG A 152 2.99 3.99 17.61
N ALA A 153 3.16 5.29 17.83
CA ALA A 153 2.85 5.94 19.11
C ALA A 153 1.33 6.06 19.40
N ILE A 154 0.46 5.67 18.45
CA ILE A 154 -1.01 5.71 18.59
C ILE A 154 -1.56 4.45 19.23
N LEU A 155 -0.89 3.29 19.11
CA LEU A 155 -1.41 2.07 19.69
C LEU A 155 -1.23 2.13 21.21
N PRO A 156 -2.30 2.02 22.01
CA PRO A 156 -2.13 1.74 23.42
C PRO A 156 -1.22 0.52 23.53
N THR A 157 -0.27 0.52 24.46
CA THR A 157 0.47 -0.68 24.82
C THR A 157 -0.53 -1.63 25.46
N VAL A 158 -1.25 -2.36 24.62
CA VAL A 158 -2.14 -3.40 25.06
C VAL A 158 -1.26 -4.57 25.46
N GLU A 159 -1.31 -4.94 26.73
CA GLU A 159 -0.52 -6.04 27.30
C GLU A 159 -0.91 -7.40 26.66
N ASP A 160 -2.11 -7.51 26.08
CA ASP A 160 -2.64 -8.70 25.43
C ASP A 160 -2.93 -8.53 23.91
N PRO A 161 -2.23 -9.23 23.01
CA PRO A 161 -2.46 -9.15 21.55
C PRO A 161 -3.85 -9.65 21.09
N ASN A 162 -4.63 -10.26 21.99
CA ASN A 162 -5.99 -10.73 21.73
C ASN A 162 -7.07 -9.63 21.82
N GLU A 163 -6.75 -8.43 22.31
CA GLU A 163 -7.74 -7.34 22.43
C GLU A 163 -8.10 -6.72 21.07
N PHE A 164 -7.22 -6.85 20.07
CA PHE A 164 -7.48 -6.43 18.68
C PHE A 164 -8.35 -7.41 17.89
N LEU A 165 -8.59 -8.62 18.41
CA LEU A 165 -9.53 -9.55 17.80
C LEU A 165 -10.94 -9.05 18.08
N ILE A 166 -11.56 -8.48 17.05
CA ILE A 166 -13.00 -8.22 17.01
C ILE A 166 -13.70 -9.45 17.59
N ARG A 167 -14.30 -9.33 18.79
CA ARG A 167 -15.13 -10.38 19.36
C ARG A 167 -16.16 -10.72 18.30
N LYS A 168 -16.03 -11.91 17.68
CA LYS A 168 -17.07 -12.43 16.79
C LYS A 168 -18.38 -12.31 17.56
N PRO A 169 -19.42 -11.64 17.02
CA PRO A 169 -20.69 -11.58 17.71
C PRO A 169 -21.09 -13.02 18.00
N ASN A 170 -21.27 -13.30 19.29
CA ASN A 170 -21.67 -14.61 19.77
C ASN A 170 -22.92 -14.98 18.96
N ARG A 171 -22.85 -16.02 18.12
CA ARG A 171 -23.99 -16.50 17.33
C ARG A 171 -25.05 -16.98 18.31
N ARG A 172 -25.84 -16.06 18.87
CA ARG A 172 -27.14 -16.41 19.44
C ARG A 172 -27.95 -16.98 18.27
N ALA A 173 -28.47 -18.18 18.49
CA ALA A 173 -29.25 -18.92 17.51
C ALA A 173 -30.28 -18.01 16.82
N PRO A 174 -30.52 -18.20 15.50
CA PRO A 174 -31.53 -17.42 14.81
C PRO A 174 -32.87 -17.57 15.52
N LYS A 175 -33.53 -16.44 15.81
CA LYS A 175 -34.94 -16.46 16.22
C LYS A 175 -35.74 -17.11 15.08
N PRO A 176 -36.62 -18.09 15.35
CA PRO A 176 -37.48 -18.63 14.32
C PRO A 176 -38.39 -17.51 13.78
N CYS A 177 -38.51 -17.44 12.46
CA CYS A 177 -39.47 -16.57 11.79
C CYS A 177 -40.89 -16.98 12.18
N PRO A 178 -41.84 -16.04 12.35
CA PRO A 178 -43.24 -16.40 12.54
C PRO A 178 -43.82 -16.99 11.25
N ASP A 179 -44.54 -18.11 11.39
CA ASP A 179 -45.22 -18.79 10.29
C ASP A 179 -46.37 -17.92 9.73
N PRO A 180 -46.50 -17.76 8.40
CA PRO A 180 -47.46 -16.86 7.78
C PRO A 180 -48.90 -17.39 7.67
N THR A 181 -49.30 -18.40 8.47
CA THR A 181 -50.63 -19.04 8.37
C THR A 181 -51.45 -18.99 9.66
N ALA A 182 -51.12 -18.12 10.61
CA ALA A 182 -51.81 -18.07 11.91
C ALA A 182 -53.02 -17.11 11.98
N ASP A 183 -53.49 -16.54 10.87
CA ASP A 183 -54.69 -15.69 10.84
C ASP A 183 -55.63 -16.05 9.68
N ILE A 184 -56.20 -17.26 9.72
CA ILE A 184 -57.47 -17.56 9.05
C ILE A 184 -58.29 -18.43 10.00
N GLU A 185 -59.08 -17.78 10.85
CA GLU A 185 -60.45 -18.17 11.25
C GLU A 185 -61.13 -17.02 12.00
#